data_AF-A0A8T5NXX2-F1
#
_entry.id   AF-A0A8T5NXX2-F1
#
_cell.length_a   1.000
_cell.length_b   1.000
_cell.length_c   1.000
_cell.angle_alpha   90.00
_cell.angle_beta   90.00
_cell.angle_gamma   90.00
#
_symmetry.space_group_name_H-M   'P 1'
#
loop_
_entity.id
_entity.type
_entity.pdbx_description
1 polymer ?
#
loop_
_entity_poly.entity_id
_entity_poly.type
_entity_poly.pdbx_seq_one_letter_code
_entity_poly.pdbx_strand_id
1 'polypeptide(L)'
;MRKTKLNFRQLYFCRNCGKTFVDDEMAGKTYSPKIITNTLCAYNLGNTLEESANNTNRRFKVNISKSAVHSWLKEFSNICTYNKLRTDFLKDYGKNVLFEKTFEHNGLNYDFQYHIPKLESFCVNGFSGLGNYLKGFEAGCPDYFKKIEDRCSQVKINISVRKEGKYNNACRLAELALHACDRNKERHSVVENFMLINDSSTVACEVPVWLFEKNLNASICGHIDVLQIRNGRVYVLDFKPDAAFENVEKVASQLFFYASGLSFRTKIKLENFRCAWFDDNVYYEFSPKDAKVNFQMRN
;
A
#
# COMPACT_ATOMS: atom_id res chain seq x y z
N MET A 1 27.33 -15.77 17.54
CA MET A 1 26.82 -14.37 17.43
C MET A 1 27.98 -13.42 17.15
N ARG A 2 27.79 -12.40 16.31
CA ARG A 2 28.77 -11.34 16.02
C ARG A 2 28.35 -10.05 16.71
N LYS A 3 29.24 -9.43 17.48
CA LYS A 3 29.02 -8.10 18.06
C LYS A 3 29.16 -7.04 16.97
N THR A 4 28.13 -6.24 16.74
CA THR A 4 28.23 -5.00 15.94
C THR A 4 28.30 -3.79 16.88
N LYS A 5 28.44 -2.59 16.32
CA LYS A 5 28.49 -1.35 17.11
C LYS A 5 27.20 -1.08 17.90
N LEU A 6 26.07 -1.69 17.49
CA LEU A 6 24.76 -1.43 18.09
C LEU A 6 24.08 -2.66 18.69
N ASN A 7 24.25 -3.87 18.11
CA ASN A 7 23.56 -5.09 18.55
C ASN A 7 24.42 -6.35 18.40
N PHE A 8 23.97 -7.48 18.95
CA PHE A 8 24.49 -8.81 18.63
C PHE A 8 23.71 -9.40 17.46
N ARG A 9 24.40 -9.84 16.40
CA ARG A 9 23.79 -10.53 15.26
C ARG A 9 24.00 -12.03 15.35
N GLN A 10 22.97 -12.82 15.05
CA GLN A 10 23.11 -14.27 14.95
C GLN A 10 24.04 -14.60 13.77
N LEU A 11 25.05 -15.43 14.03
CA LEU A 11 25.95 -15.95 13.01
C LEU A 11 25.47 -17.35 12.68
N TYR A 12 25.16 -17.58 11.41
CA TYR A 12 24.80 -18.89 10.88
C TYR A 12 26.04 -19.51 10.24
N PHE A 13 26.18 -20.82 10.39
CA PHE A 13 27.26 -21.58 9.80
C PHE A 13 26.69 -22.50 8.71
N CYS A 14 27.11 -22.31 7.47
CA CYS A 14 26.72 -23.21 6.39
C CYS A 14 27.54 -24.49 6.47
N ARG A 15 26.87 -25.61 6.79
CA ARG A 15 27.52 -26.94 6.86
C ARG A 15 28.01 -27.44 5.50
N ASN A 16 27.50 -26.89 4.40
CA ASN A 16 27.84 -27.34 3.04
C ASN A 16 29.10 -26.68 2.49
N CYS A 17 29.28 -25.36 2.70
CA CYS A 17 30.43 -24.62 2.17
C CYS A 17 31.42 -24.14 3.24
N GLY A 18 31.17 -24.46 4.52
CA GLY A 18 32.05 -24.11 5.64
C GLY A 18 32.14 -22.62 5.96
N LYS A 19 31.35 -21.78 5.28
CA LYS A 19 31.33 -20.32 5.50
C LYS A 19 30.31 -19.94 6.56
N THR A 20 30.68 -18.96 7.38
CA THR A 20 29.74 -18.27 8.26
C THR A 20 29.07 -17.12 7.52
N PHE A 21 27.76 -16.97 7.68
CA PHE A 21 26.99 -15.85 7.18
C PHE A 21 26.15 -15.26 8.32
N VAL A 22 25.68 -14.04 8.11
CA VAL A 22 24.74 -13.39 9.02
C VAL A 22 23.44 -13.29 8.24
N ASP A 23 22.33 -13.62 8.89
CA ASP A 23 21.01 -13.30 8.35
C ASP A 23 20.85 -11.79 8.46
N ASP A 24 21.20 -11.09 7.39
CA ASP A 24 21.22 -9.64 7.31
C ASP A 24 20.15 -9.23 6.31
N GLU A 25 18.96 -8.97 6.83
CA GLU A 25 17.81 -8.46 6.08
C GLU A 25 18.17 -7.21 5.25
N MET A 26 19.20 -6.45 5.66
CA MET A 26 19.84 -5.42 4.84
C MET A 26 21.37 -5.50 4.95
N ALA A 27 21.98 -6.23 4.02
CA ALA A 27 23.41 -6.46 3.97
C ALA A 27 24.25 -5.18 4.19
N GLY A 28 25.09 -5.20 5.23
CA GLY A 28 26.08 -4.13 5.48
C GLY A 28 25.52 -2.90 6.19
N LYS A 29 24.29 -2.93 6.71
CA LYS A 29 23.73 -1.82 7.50
C LYS A 29 24.05 -1.97 8.99
N THR A 30 24.41 -0.85 9.62
CA THR A 30 24.63 -0.79 11.08
C THR A 30 23.32 -0.80 11.86
N TYR A 31 22.27 -0.17 11.30
CA TYR A 31 20.94 -0.06 11.90
C TYR A 31 19.99 -1.06 11.25
N SER A 32 19.01 -1.55 12.03
CA SER A 32 18.02 -2.50 11.51
C SER A 32 17.11 -1.84 10.46
N PRO A 33 16.51 -2.63 9.55
CA PRO A 33 15.60 -2.10 8.54
C PRO A 33 14.43 -1.34 9.17
N LYS A 34 13.88 -1.84 10.30
CA LYS A 34 12.85 -1.15 11.09
C LYS A 34 13.24 0.28 11.47
N ILE A 35 14.48 0.52 11.88
CA ILE A 35 14.97 1.87 12.21
C ILE A 35 15.05 2.74 10.96
N ILE A 36 15.58 2.19 9.87
CA ILE A 36 15.76 2.90 8.61
C ILE A 36 14.42 3.32 8.03
N THR A 37 13.47 2.39 7.87
CA THR A 37 12.14 2.66 7.29
C THR A 37 11.35 3.66 8.13
N ASN A 38 11.36 3.54 9.46
CA ASN A 38 10.69 4.51 10.32
C ASN A 38 11.32 5.91 10.21
N THR A 39 12.64 5.99 10.01
CA THR A 39 13.33 7.27 9.77
C THR A 39 12.93 7.88 8.42
N LEU A 40 12.85 7.07 7.36
CA LEU A 40 12.40 7.50 6.04
C LEU A 40 10.96 8.02 6.10
N CYS A 41 10.06 7.28 6.77
CA CYS A 41 8.68 7.73 6.99
C CYS A 41 8.63 9.04 7.78
N ALA A 42 9.37 9.14 8.89
CA ALA A 42 9.40 10.36 9.70
C ALA A 42 9.82 11.58 8.87
N TYR A 43 10.84 11.43 8.00
CA TYR A 43 11.27 12.51 7.11
C TYR A 43 10.21 12.88 6.07
N ASN A 44 9.59 11.88 5.44
CA ASN A 44 8.58 12.08 4.40
C ASN A 44 7.25 12.63 4.96
N LEU A 45 6.96 12.43 6.24
CA LEU A 45 5.86 13.11 6.97
C LEU A 45 6.13 14.60 7.27
N GLY A 46 7.23 15.16 6.75
CA GLY A 46 7.52 16.59 6.83
C GLY A 46 8.55 17.01 7.87
N ASN A 47 9.16 16.06 8.59
CA ASN A 47 10.24 16.39 9.52
C ASN A 47 11.55 16.70 8.80
N THR A 48 12.37 17.58 9.37
CA THR A 48 13.75 17.79 8.92
C THR A 48 14.60 16.53 9.16
N LEU A 49 15.81 16.49 8.61
CA LEU A 49 16.77 15.40 8.87
C LEU A 49 17.04 15.22 10.38
N GLU A 50 17.12 16.34 11.10
CA GLU A 50 17.45 16.39 12.52
C GLU A 50 16.27 15.92 13.39
N GLU A 51 15.08 16.41 13.08
CA GLU A 51 13.84 15.95 13.71
C GLU A 51 13.60 14.46 13.46
N SER A 52 13.84 13.98 12.23
CA SER A 52 13.66 12.56 11.88
C SER A 52 14.62 11.65 12.66
N ALA A 53 15.89 12.07 12.80
CA ALA A 53 16.86 11.39 13.65
C ALA A 53 16.41 11.40 15.12
N ASN A 54 16.03 12.56 15.65
CA ASN A 54 15.62 12.72 17.05
C ASN A 54 14.38 11.90 17.40
N ASN A 55 13.36 11.91 16.54
CA ASN A 55 12.13 11.14 16.73
C ASN A 55 12.44 9.64 16.78
N THR A 56 13.27 9.16 15.85
CA THR A 56 13.65 7.75 15.79
C THR A 56 14.55 7.36 16.97
N ASN A 57 15.52 8.20 17.34
CA ASN A 57 16.39 8.01 18.50
C ASN A 57 15.59 7.87 19.79
N ARG A 58 14.59 8.73 20.00
CA ARG A 58 13.71 8.69 21.19
C ARG A 58 12.85 7.42 21.22
N ARG A 59 12.28 7.03 20.07
CA ARG A 59 11.37 5.89 19.93
C ARG A 59 12.10 4.55 20.09
N PHE A 60 13.24 4.39 19.43
CA PHE A 60 13.97 3.12 19.39
C PHE A 60 15.18 3.05 20.32
N LYS A 61 15.44 4.11 21.10
CA LYS A 61 16.60 4.22 22.01
C LYS A 61 17.94 3.99 21.29
N VAL A 62 18.10 4.66 20.15
CA VAL A 62 19.31 4.62 19.32
C VAL A 62 19.93 6.01 19.13
N ASN A 63 21.10 6.09 18.49
CA ASN A 63 21.82 7.35 18.26
C ASN A 63 22.20 7.55 16.79
N ILE A 64 21.18 7.76 15.96
CA ILE A 64 21.27 8.08 14.54
C ILE A 64 21.71 9.54 14.39
N SER A 65 22.67 9.78 13.50
CA SER A 65 23.11 11.12 13.13
C SER A 65 22.32 11.66 11.94
N LYS A 66 22.27 12.99 11.81
CA LYS A 66 21.73 13.67 10.61
C LYS A 66 22.34 13.17 9.29
N SER A 67 23.64 12.88 9.30
CA SER A 67 24.36 12.34 8.14
C SER A 67 23.88 10.94 7.75
N ALA A 68 23.58 10.08 8.73
CA ALA A 68 23.00 8.76 8.46
C ALA A 68 21.62 8.87 7.81
N VAL A 69 20.75 9.77 8.29
CA VAL A 69 19.44 10.05 7.68
C VAL A 69 19.61 10.49 6.23
N HIS A 70 20.50 11.45 5.96
CA HIS A 70 20.78 11.92 4.61
C HIS A 70 21.27 10.80 3.68
N SER A 71 22.18 9.94 4.19
CA SER A 71 22.68 8.79 3.44
C SER A 71 21.57 7.82 3.05
N TRP A 72 20.66 7.48 3.97
CA TRP A 72 19.53 6.59 3.67
C TRP A 72 18.56 7.20 2.67
N LEU A 73 18.25 8.49 2.79
CA LEU A 73 17.38 9.18 1.82
C LEU A 73 17.98 9.16 0.42
N LYS A 74 19.30 9.35 0.29
CA LYS A 74 20.00 9.25 -0.99
C LYS A 74 19.96 7.84 -1.55
N GLU A 75 20.24 6.85 -0.71
CA GLU A 75 20.26 5.44 -1.07
C GLU A 75 18.90 4.93 -1.56
N PHE A 76 17.83 5.22 -0.83
CA PHE A 76 16.48 4.73 -1.14
C PHE A 76 15.67 5.69 -2.02
N SER A 77 16.29 6.76 -2.55
CA SER A 77 15.63 7.78 -3.38
C SER A 77 14.94 7.24 -4.63
N ASN A 78 15.43 6.13 -5.19
CA ASN A 78 14.86 5.47 -6.36
C ASN A 78 13.72 4.49 -6.02
N ILE A 79 13.44 4.27 -4.73
CA ILE A 79 12.34 3.43 -4.23
C ILE A 79 11.28 4.33 -3.58
N CYS A 80 11.71 5.17 -2.63
CA CYS A 80 10.89 6.16 -1.93
C CYS A 80 10.76 7.44 -2.77
N THR A 81 10.03 7.34 -3.87
CA THR A 81 9.89 8.36 -4.91
C THR A 81 9.16 9.62 -4.48
N TYR A 82 8.47 9.61 -3.32
CA TYR A 82 7.82 10.79 -2.76
C TYR A 82 8.78 11.96 -2.51
N ASN A 83 10.06 11.69 -2.30
CA ASN A 83 11.10 12.71 -2.14
C ASN A 83 11.12 13.76 -3.27
N LYS A 84 10.68 13.40 -4.48
CA LYS A 84 10.57 14.29 -5.65
C LYS A 84 9.47 15.34 -5.51
N LEU A 85 8.43 15.04 -4.73
CA LEU A 85 7.24 15.90 -4.53
C LEU A 85 7.27 16.60 -3.17
N ARG A 86 8.01 16.03 -2.22
CA ARG A 86 8.02 16.43 -0.81
C ARG A 86 8.26 17.92 -0.60
N THR A 87 9.23 18.51 -1.31
CA THR A 87 9.58 19.93 -1.14
C THR A 87 8.41 20.84 -1.47
N ASP A 88 7.74 20.59 -2.59
CA ASP A 88 6.61 21.40 -3.04
C ASP A 88 5.42 21.23 -2.10
N PHE A 89 5.10 19.99 -1.72
CA PHE A 89 3.98 19.73 -0.82
C PHE A 89 4.19 20.27 0.59
N LEU A 90 5.43 20.28 1.09
CA LEU A 90 5.70 20.85 2.41
C LEU A 90 5.52 22.36 2.45
N LYS A 91 5.73 23.05 1.33
CA LYS A 91 5.56 24.50 1.24
C LYS A 91 4.11 24.89 1.48
N ASP A 92 3.17 24.11 0.93
CA ASP A 92 1.75 24.45 0.94
C ASP A 92 0.98 23.78 2.09
N TYR A 93 1.40 22.59 2.54
CA TYR A 93 0.66 21.77 3.52
C TYR A 93 1.40 21.59 4.86
N GLY A 94 2.68 21.93 4.94
CA GLY A 94 3.51 21.67 6.12
C GLY A 94 3.53 20.18 6.50
N LYS A 95 3.46 19.87 7.80
CA LYS A 95 3.50 18.48 8.29
C LYS A 95 2.14 17.76 8.22
N ASN A 96 1.06 18.45 7.85
CA ASN A 96 -0.28 17.88 7.79
C ASN A 96 -0.54 17.26 6.41
N VAL A 97 0.09 16.12 6.15
CA VAL A 97 0.09 15.47 4.83
C VAL A 97 -0.79 14.23 4.72
N LEU A 98 -1.25 13.68 5.86
CA LEU A 98 -2.11 12.50 5.92
C LEU A 98 -3.44 12.83 6.59
N PHE A 99 -4.51 12.25 6.06
CA PHE A 99 -5.79 12.10 6.73
C PHE A 99 -5.97 10.63 7.10
N GLU A 100 -6.50 10.35 8.29
CA GLU A 100 -6.72 8.99 8.79
C GLU A 100 -8.08 8.91 9.51
N LYS A 101 -8.82 7.82 9.29
CA LYS A 101 -10.08 7.55 9.99
C LYS A 101 -10.36 6.05 10.06
N THR A 102 -10.54 5.53 11.27
CA THR A 102 -10.91 4.13 11.47
C THR A 102 -12.40 3.92 11.28
N PHE A 103 -12.75 2.89 10.52
CA PHE A 103 -14.12 2.41 10.34
C PHE A 103 -14.28 1.01 10.88
N GLU A 104 -15.35 0.78 11.64
CA GLU A 104 -15.76 -0.57 12.01
C GLU A 104 -16.72 -1.11 10.96
N HIS A 105 -16.41 -2.29 10.42
CA HIS A 105 -17.27 -3.01 9.50
C HIS A 105 -17.18 -4.51 9.78
N ASN A 106 -18.33 -5.13 10.10
CA ASN A 106 -18.41 -6.56 10.44
C ASN A 106 -17.44 -6.97 11.56
N GLY A 107 -17.34 -6.16 12.62
CA GLY A 107 -16.50 -6.41 13.79
C GLY A 107 -14.99 -6.28 13.58
N LEU A 108 -14.57 -5.75 12.42
CA LEU A 108 -13.17 -5.46 12.09
C LEU A 108 -12.98 -3.95 11.91
N ASN A 109 -11.83 -3.46 12.37
CA ASN A 109 -11.39 -2.09 12.15
C ASN A 109 -10.59 -2.00 10.85
N TYR A 110 -10.94 -1.03 10.01
CA TYR A 110 -10.22 -0.67 8.79
C TYR A 110 -9.75 0.77 8.94
N ASP A 111 -8.45 0.98 8.83
CA ASP A 111 -7.82 2.28 9.02
C ASP A 111 -7.72 2.98 7.67
N PHE A 112 -8.82 3.61 7.24
CA PHE A 112 -8.83 4.37 6.00
C PHE A 112 -7.87 5.56 6.10
N GLN A 113 -7.03 5.72 5.10
CA GLN A 113 -6.07 6.80 5.04
C GLN A 113 -5.93 7.34 3.63
N TYR A 114 -5.61 8.63 3.51
CA TYR A 114 -5.19 9.20 2.24
C TYR A 114 -4.15 10.30 2.43
N HIS A 115 -3.34 10.52 1.39
CA HIS A 115 -2.30 11.54 1.40
C HIS A 115 -2.83 12.83 0.77
N ILE A 116 -3.07 13.85 1.60
CA ILE A 116 -3.78 15.09 1.27
C ILE A 116 -3.25 15.75 -0.01
N PRO A 117 -1.96 16.14 -0.10
CA PRO A 117 -1.48 16.86 -1.28
C PRO A 117 -1.37 15.99 -2.54
N LYS A 118 -1.15 14.68 -2.42
CA LYS A 118 -1.17 13.76 -3.58
C LYS A 118 -2.58 13.65 -4.13
N LEU A 119 -3.58 13.55 -3.25
CA LEU A 119 -4.97 13.52 -3.63
C LEU A 119 -5.35 14.80 -4.38
N GLU A 120 -5.02 15.96 -3.82
CA GLU A 120 -5.36 17.26 -4.42
C GLU A 120 -4.60 17.55 -5.72
N SER A 121 -3.36 17.06 -5.85
CA SER A 121 -2.55 17.24 -7.05
C SER A 121 -2.93 16.27 -8.18
N PHE A 122 -3.35 15.04 -7.86
CA PHE A 122 -3.54 13.98 -8.85
C PHE A 122 -5.00 13.67 -9.17
N CYS A 123 -5.93 13.95 -8.25
CA CYS A 123 -7.37 13.81 -8.50
C CYS A 123 -7.95 15.07 -9.16
N VAL A 124 -7.25 15.60 -10.16
CA VAL A 124 -7.70 16.70 -11.03
C VAL A 124 -7.98 16.16 -12.43
N ASN A 125 -8.47 17.00 -13.35
CA ASN A 125 -8.54 16.72 -14.80
C ASN A 125 -9.04 15.31 -15.16
N GLY A 126 -10.29 14.99 -14.79
CA GLY A 126 -10.93 13.70 -15.09
C GLY A 126 -10.94 12.71 -13.92
N PHE A 127 -10.20 12.98 -12.83
CA PHE A 127 -10.22 12.18 -11.60
C PHE A 127 -10.81 12.89 -10.38
N SER A 128 -11.44 14.06 -10.56
CA SER A 128 -12.08 14.80 -9.46
C SER A 128 -13.17 14.00 -8.74
N GLY A 129 -13.86 13.10 -9.46
CA GLY A 129 -14.82 12.17 -8.85
C GLY A 129 -14.18 11.24 -7.81
N LEU A 130 -12.93 10.81 -8.02
CA LEU A 130 -12.19 10.02 -7.02
C LEU A 130 -11.78 10.88 -5.82
N GLY A 131 -11.28 12.09 -6.06
CA GLY A 131 -10.95 13.04 -5.00
C GLY A 131 -12.13 13.33 -4.08
N ASN A 132 -13.28 13.66 -4.66
CA ASN A 132 -14.52 13.91 -3.92
C ASN A 132 -15.01 12.67 -3.16
N TYR A 133 -14.91 11.49 -3.77
CA TYR A 133 -15.29 10.24 -3.14
C TYR A 133 -14.45 9.96 -1.87
N LEU A 134 -13.12 10.11 -1.97
CA LEU A 134 -12.21 9.87 -0.85
C LEU A 134 -12.38 10.89 0.27
N LYS A 135 -12.51 12.19 -0.06
CA LYS A 135 -12.81 13.24 0.93
C LYS A 135 -14.18 13.07 1.60
N GLY A 136 -15.16 12.45 0.92
CA GLY A 136 -16.47 12.17 1.49
C GLY A 136 -16.41 11.33 2.78
N PHE A 137 -15.40 10.47 2.93
CA PHE A 137 -15.23 9.65 4.13
C PHE A 137 -14.79 10.43 5.38
N GLU A 138 -14.36 11.68 5.23
CA GLU A 138 -14.11 12.58 6.36
C GLU A 138 -15.36 12.74 7.23
N ALA A 139 -16.55 12.75 6.60
CA ALA A 139 -17.84 12.75 7.29
C ALA A 139 -18.23 11.37 7.85
N GLY A 140 -17.71 10.29 7.27
CA GLY A 140 -17.93 8.92 7.71
C GLY A 140 -18.32 7.99 6.56
N CYS A 141 -18.30 6.68 6.81
CA CYS A 141 -18.90 5.72 5.89
C CYS A 141 -20.43 5.81 5.96
N PRO A 142 -21.16 5.66 4.83
CA PRO A 142 -22.62 5.61 4.85
C PRO A 142 -23.15 4.49 5.74
N ASP A 143 -24.23 4.72 6.50
CA ASP A 143 -24.75 3.75 7.48
C ASP A 143 -25.08 2.39 6.87
N TYR A 144 -25.59 2.38 5.63
CA TYR A 144 -25.93 1.13 4.95
C TYR A 144 -24.70 0.32 4.56
N PHE A 145 -23.51 0.91 4.43
CA PHE A 145 -22.26 0.18 4.16
C PHE A 145 -22.00 -0.87 5.24
N LYS A 146 -22.29 -0.53 6.51
CA LYS A 146 -22.16 -1.44 7.65
C LYS A 146 -23.11 -2.64 7.60
N LYS A 147 -24.17 -2.56 6.80
CA LYS A 147 -25.20 -3.60 6.67
C LYS A 147 -24.97 -4.54 5.48
N ILE A 148 -23.95 -4.28 4.66
CA ILE A 148 -23.61 -5.14 3.52
C ILE A 148 -22.76 -6.31 4.05
N GLU A 149 -23.28 -7.53 3.91
CA GLU A 149 -22.61 -8.75 4.35
C GLU A 149 -21.71 -9.36 3.28
N ASP A 150 -22.12 -9.29 2.02
CA ASP A 150 -21.38 -9.85 0.89
C ASP A 150 -20.10 -9.06 0.62
N ARG A 151 -18.95 -9.65 0.94
CA ARG A 151 -17.63 -9.04 0.70
C ARG A 151 -17.10 -9.37 -0.69
N CYS A 152 -16.42 -8.42 -1.34
CA CYS A 152 -15.76 -8.61 -2.63
C CYS A 152 -14.81 -9.83 -2.65
N SER A 153 -14.16 -10.14 -1.52
CA SER A 153 -13.25 -11.28 -1.38
C SER A 153 -13.95 -12.63 -1.22
N GLN A 154 -15.25 -12.63 -0.94
CA GLN A 154 -16.07 -13.82 -0.70
C GLN A 154 -17.00 -14.12 -1.88
N VAL A 155 -17.47 -13.09 -2.59
CA VAL A 155 -18.30 -13.24 -3.79
C VAL A 155 -17.46 -13.81 -4.92
N LYS A 156 -17.88 -14.97 -5.43
CA LYS A 156 -17.24 -15.64 -6.56
C LYS A 156 -17.99 -15.35 -7.85
N ILE A 157 -17.25 -14.93 -8.86
CA ILE A 157 -17.70 -14.85 -10.25
C ILE A 157 -16.74 -15.64 -11.12
N ASN A 158 -17.23 -16.15 -12.24
CA ASN A 158 -16.32 -16.73 -13.21
C ASN A 158 -15.67 -15.59 -13.99
N ILE A 159 -14.36 -15.43 -13.81
CA ILE A 159 -13.60 -14.35 -14.43
C ILE A 159 -12.33 -14.89 -15.08
N SER A 160 -12.13 -14.52 -16.35
CA SER A 160 -10.89 -14.77 -17.07
C SER A 160 -10.24 -13.43 -17.41
N VAL A 161 -8.98 -13.27 -16.98
CA VAL A 161 -8.18 -12.07 -17.22
C VAL A 161 -6.89 -12.41 -17.93
N ARG A 162 -6.42 -11.51 -18.80
CA ARG A 162 -5.05 -11.55 -19.31
C ARG A 162 -4.17 -10.77 -18.34
N LYS A 163 -3.45 -11.49 -17.47
CA LYS A 163 -2.51 -10.88 -16.52
C LYS A 163 -1.12 -10.72 -17.13
N GLU A 164 -0.46 -9.63 -16.79
CA GLU A 164 0.94 -9.37 -17.09
C GLU A 164 1.74 -9.34 -15.79
N GLY A 165 2.96 -9.92 -15.80
CA GLY A 165 3.82 -10.00 -14.62
C GLY A 165 5.10 -9.19 -14.83
N LYS A 166 5.36 -8.20 -13.97
CA LYS A 166 6.62 -7.44 -14.01
C LYS A 166 6.98 -6.90 -12.64
N TYR A 167 8.10 -7.37 -12.08
CA TYR A 167 8.71 -6.79 -10.88
C TYR A 167 8.89 -5.28 -11.07
N ASN A 168 8.38 -4.49 -10.13
CA ASN A 168 8.32 -3.03 -10.25
C ASN A 168 8.51 -2.35 -8.88
N ASN A 169 8.25 -1.04 -8.81
CA ASN A 169 8.45 -0.28 -7.58
C ASN A 169 7.52 -0.70 -6.43
N ALA A 170 6.32 -1.22 -6.71
CA ALA A 170 5.43 -1.73 -5.67
C ALA A 170 6.06 -2.92 -4.93
N CYS A 171 6.72 -3.84 -5.66
CA CYS A 171 7.49 -4.93 -5.04
C CYS A 171 8.63 -4.40 -4.18
N ARG A 172 9.41 -3.45 -4.69
CA ARG A 172 10.55 -2.84 -3.96
C ARG A 172 10.11 -2.11 -2.69
N LEU A 173 8.96 -1.44 -2.73
CA LEU A 173 8.36 -0.78 -1.57
C LEU A 173 7.86 -1.80 -0.56
N ALA A 174 7.19 -2.87 -1.01
CA ALA A 174 6.74 -3.96 -0.16
C ALA A 174 7.94 -4.65 0.52
N GLU A 175 8.99 -4.99 -0.22
CA GLU A 175 10.23 -5.56 0.31
C GLU A 175 10.81 -4.69 1.43
N LEU A 176 10.98 -3.38 1.18
CA LEU A 176 11.51 -2.45 2.18
C LEU A 176 10.62 -2.36 3.42
N ALA A 177 9.30 -2.31 3.23
CA ALA A 177 8.33 -2.25 4.32
C ALA A 177 8.34 -3.54 5.15
N LEU A 178 8.39 -4.70 4.50
CA LEU A 178 8.34 -6.01 5.14
C LEU A 178 9.58 -6.30 6.00
N HIS A 179 10.75 -5.77 5.63
CA HIS A 179 11.92 -5.83 6.51
C HIS A 179 11.74 -5.09 7.85
N ALA A 180 10.74 -4.21 7.96
CA ALA A 180 10.41 -3.52 9.20
C ALA A 180 9.32 -4.22 10.02
N CYS A 181 8.75 -5.30 9.48
CA CYS A 181 7.59 -6.00 10.04
C CYS A 181 8.04 -7.13 10.96
N ASP A 182 7.63 -7.09 12.24
CA ASP A 182 7.97 -8.15 13.20
C ASP A 182 6.95 -9.30 13.17
N ARG A 183 5.71 -9.05 12.74
CA ARG A 183 4.58 -9.99 12.86
C ARG A 183 3.80 -10.12 11.56
N ASN A 184 3.50 -11.36 11.18
CA ASN A 184 2.71 -11.65 9.96
C ASN A 184 1.36 -10.91 9.90
N LYS A 185 0.71 -10.69 11.05
CA LYS A 185 -0.59 -9.99 11.12
C LYS A 185 -0.51 -8.50 10.76
N GLU A 186 0.68 -7.91 10.79
CA GLU A 186 0.89 -6.47 10.53
C GLU A 186 1.39 -6.20 9.11
N ARG A 187 1.59 -7.24 8.29
CA ARG A 187 2.20 -7.09 6.97
C ARG A 187 1.43 -6.14 6.05
N HIS A 188 0.09 -6.23 6.04
CA HIS A 188 -0.76 -5.37 5.21
C HIS A 188 -0.61 -3.91 5.63
N SER A 189 -0.91 -3.59 6.88
CA SER A 189 -0.85 -2.22 7.38
C SER A 189 0.56 -1.61 7.29
N VAL A 190 1.62 -2.41 7.48
CA VAL A 190 3.00 -1.93 7.30
C VAL A 190 3.29 -1.58 5.83
N VAL A 191 2.89 -2.42 4.87
CA VAL A 191 3.08 -2.15 3.44
C VAL A 191 2.25 -0.94 2.99
N GLU A 192 0.98 -0.88 3.36
CA GLU A 192 0.06 0.22 3.04
C GLU A 192 0.57 1.57 3.53
N ASN A 193 0.85 1.68 4.84
CA ASN A 193 1.37 2.91 5.43
C ASN A 193 2.71 3.31 4.80
N PHE A 194 3.60 2.34 4.57
CA PHE A 194 4.90 2.63 3.98
C PHE A 194 4.76 3.16 2.55
N MET A 195 3.91 2.55 1.73
CA MET A 195 3.62 3.01 0.37
C MET A 195 2.94 4.39 0.39
N LEU A 196 1.93 4.60 1.23
CA LEU A 196 1.21 5.87 1.33
C LEU A 196 2.15 7.04 1.66
N ILE A 197 3.15 6.82 2.52
CA ILE A 197 4.11 7.85 2.91
C ILE A 197 5.24 8.02 1.88
N ASN A 198 5.79 6.92 1.35
CA ASN A 198 7.07 6.96 0.63
C ASN A 198 6.96 6.89 -0.89
N ASP A 199 5.84 6.41 -1.43
CA ASP A 199 5.63 6.31 -2.87
C ASP A 199 4.97 7.57 -3.42
N SER A 200 5.44 8.05 -4.56
CA SER A 200 4.86 9.22 -5.22
C SER A 200 3.46 8.95 -5.78
N SER A 201 3.11 7.71 -6.13
CA SER A 201 1.85 7.39 -6.81
C SER A 201 0.72 6.96 -5.87
N THR A 202 1.03 6.49 -4.67
CA THR A 202 0.05 5.99 -3.70
C THR A 202 -0.69 7.15 -3.05
N VAL A 203 -2.02 7.19 -3.24
CA VAL A 203 -2.88 8.30 -2.79
C VAL A 203 -3.77 7.94 -1.61
N ALA A 204 -4.16 6.68 -1.47
CA ALA A 204 -5.04 6.22 -0.39
C ALA A 204 -4.86 4.73 -0.09
N CYS A 205 -5.21 4.34 1.14
CA CYS A 205 -5.19 2.97 1.64
C CYS A 205 -6.48 2.64 2.39
N GLU A 206 -6.81 1.36 2.46
CA GLU A 206 -8.00 0.82 3.14
C GLU A 206 -9.31 1.52 2.72
N VAL A 207 -9.45 1.75 1.41
CA VAL A 207 -10.54 2.58 0.86
C VAL A 207 -11.86 1.80 0.83
N PRO A 208 -12.89 2.24 1.56
CA PRO A 208 -14.21 1.60 1.50
C PRO A 208 -14.78 1.68 0.08
N VAL A 209 -15.35 0.59 -0.42
CA VAL A 209 -16.02 0.52 -1.72
C VAL A 209 -17.22 -0.40 -1.67
N TRP A 210 -18.28 -0.03 -2.37
CA TRP A 210 -19.49 -0.86 -2.46
C TRP A 210 -20.22 -0.64 -3.77
N LEU A 211 -20.96 -1.65 -4.21
CA LEU A 211 -21.78 -1.61 -5.43
C LEU A 211 -22.98 -2.57 -5.30
N PHE A 212 -23.99 -2.38 -6.15
CA PHE A 212 -25.06 -3.35 -6.32
C PHE A 212 -24.86 -4.07 -7.66
N GLU A 213 -24.56 -5.37 -7.61
CA GLU A 213 -24.33 -6.19 -8.80
C GLU A 213 -25.66 -6.80 -9.23
N LYS A 214 -26.20 -6.28 -10.33
CA LYS A 214 -27.53 -6.65 -10.82
C LYS A 214 -27.61 -8.13 -11.21
N ASN A 215 -26.55 -8.67 -11.79
CA ASN A 215 -26.53 -10.06 -12.24
C ASN A 215 -26.48 -11.07 -11.08
N LEU A 216 -26.04 -10.62 -9.90
CA LEU A 216 -26.04 -11.40 -8.67
C LEU A 216 -27.20 -11.04 -7.72
N ASN A 217 -27.95 -9.99 -8.07
CA ASN A 217 -28.97 -9.37 -7.21
C ASN A 217 -28.45 -9.11 -5.78
N ALA A 218 -27.20 -8.64 -5.66
CA ALA A 218 -26.51 -8.54 -4.37
C ALA A 218 -25.81 -7.18 -4.21
N SER A 219 -25.86 -6.65 -2.99
CA SER A 219 -25.00 -5.54 -2.58
C SER A 219 -23.67 -6.10 -2.12
N ILE A 220 -22.56 -5.59 -2.65
CA ILE A 220 -21.21 -6.09 -2.37
C ILE A 220 -20.38 -4.95 -1.82
N CYS A 221 -19.56 -5.21 -0.80
CA CYS A 221 -18.66 -4.24 -0.19
C CYS A 221 -17.22 -4.76 -0.03
N GLY A 222 -16.28 -3.84 0.24
CA GLY A 222 -14.96 -4.18 0.74
C GLY A 222 -14.10 -2.96 0.98
N HIS A 223 -12.82 -3.20 1.25
CA HIS A 223 -11.81 -2.17 1.48
C HIS A 223 -10.64 -2.46 0.54
N ILE A 224 -10.21 -1.42 -0.18
CA ILE A 224 -9.11 -1.52 -1.15
C ILE A 224 -7.82 -1.21 -0.41
N ASP A 225 -6.90 -2.17 -0.35
CA ASP A 225 -5.61 -2.03 0.33
C ASP A 225 -4.86 -0.77 -0.13
N VAL A 226 -4.67 -0.60 -1.44
CA VAL A 226 -3.87 0.50 -2.00
C VAL A 226 -4.49 1.08 -3.27
N LEU A 227 -4.65 2.40 -3.31
CA LEU A 227 -4.95 3.16 -4.53
C LEU A 227 -3.74 3.98 -4.98
N GLN A 228 -3.40 3.86 -6.26
CA GLN A 228 -2.39 4.70 -6.90
C GLN A 228 -2.95 5.48 -8.09
N ILE A 229 -2.38 6.65 -8.34
CA ILE A 229 -2.59 7.42 -9.57
C ILE A 229 -1.25 7.56 -10.27
N ARG A 230 -1.16 7.00 -11.47
CA ARG A 230 0.05 7.07 -12.31
C ARG A 230 -0.31 6.81 -13.76
N ASN A 231 0.50 7.32 -14.70
CA ASN A 231 0.32 7.08 -16.14
C ASN A 231 -1.12 7.36 -16.64
N GLY A 232 -1.76 8.40 -16.09
CA GLY A 232 -3.13 8.81 -16.43
C GLY A 232 -4.21 7.77 -16.10
N ARG A 233 -3.97 6.89 -15.11
CA ARG A 233 -4.90 5.82 -14.70
C ARG A 233 -4.95 5.67 -13.18
N VAL A 234 -6.05 5.09 -12.71
CA VAL A 234 -6.24 4.66 -11.33
C VAL A 234 -5.82 3.20 -11.22
N TYR A 235 -4.93 2.88 -10.29
CA TYR A 235 -4.52 1.51 -10.01
C TYR A 235 -5.10 1.08 -8.67
N VAL A 236 -5.83 -0.03 -8.71
CA VAL A 236 -6.39 -0.74 -7.54
C VAL A 236 -5.45 -1.89 -7.24
N LEU A 237 -4.70 -1.76 -6.14
CA LEU A 237 -3.71 -2.73 -5.71
C LEU A 237 -4.23 -3.47 -4.48
N ASP A 238 -3.98 -4.77 -4.44
CA ASP A 238 -4.32 -5.69 -3.36
C ASP A 238 -3.04 -6.42 -2.96
N PHE A 239 -2.56 -6.18 -1.74
CA PHE A 239 -1.36 -6.85 -1.25
C PHE A 239 -1.72 -8.28 -0.86
N LYS A 240 -0.93 -9.25 -1.33
CA LYS A 240 -1.15 -10.66 -1.04
C LYS A 240 0.18 -11.31 -0.70
N PRO A 241 0.44 -11.68 0.57
CA PRO A 241 1.58 -12.53 0.88
C PRO A 241 1.57 -13.75 -0.02
N ASP A 242 2.73 -14.09 -0.61
CA ASP A 242 2.86 -15.22 -1.52
C ASP A 242 1.97 -15.09 -2.78
N ALA A 243 1.91 -13.88 -3.35
CA ALA A 243 1.03 -13.50 -4.46
C ALA A 243 1.15 -14.39 -5.71
N ALA A 244 2.29 -15.09 -5.85
CA ALA A 244 2.52 -16.07 -6.91
C ALA A 244 1.60 -17.31 -6.81
N PHE A 245 1.14 -17.66 -5.62
CA PHE A 245 0.36 -18.86 -5.32
C PHE A 245 -1.14 -18.58 -5.17
N GLU A 246 -1.55 -17.32 -5.31
CA GLU A 246 -2.96 -16.94 -5.24
C GLU A 246 -3.78 -17.57 -6.36
N ASN A 247 -5.04 -17.90 -6.03
CA ASN A 247 -6.00 -18.30 -7.05
C ASN A 247 -6.38 -17.08 -7.89
N VAL A 248 -5.95 -17.08 -9.16
CA VAL A 248 -6.12 -15.96 -10.09
C VAL A 248 -7.58 -15.54 -10.23
N GLU A 249 -8.52 -16.48 -10.34
CA GLU A 249 -9.94 -16.18 -10.48
C GLU A 249 -10.49 -15.47 -9.24
N LYS A 250 -10.10 -15.92 -8.04
CA LYS A 250 -10.51 -15.31 -6.77
C LYS A 250 -10.00 -13.88 -6.63
N VAL A 251 -8.70 -13.65 -6.79
CA VAL A 251 -8.11 -12.31 -6.63
C VAL A 251 -8.56 -11.36 -7.74
N ALA A 252 -8.70 -11.85 -8.98
CA ALA A 252 -9.24 -11.06 -10.08
C ALA A 252 -10.71 -10.69 -9.85
N SER A 253 -11.53 -11.58 -9.29
CA SER A 253 -12.93 -11.29 -8.94
C SER A 253 -13.03 -10.14 -7.93
N GLN A 254 -12.25 -10.22 -6.85
CA GLN A 254 -12.20 -9.18 -5.82
C GLN A 254 -11.80 -7.83 -6.41
N LEU A 255 -10.69 -7.80 -7.15
CA LEU A 255 -10.17 -6.59 -7.78
C LEU A 255 -11.14 -6.02 -8.85
N PHE A 256 -11.84 -6.88 -9.58
CA PHE A 256 -12.84 -6.45 -10.56
C PHE A 256 -14.03 -5.75 -9.88
N PHE A 257 -14.52 -6.28 -8.76
CA PHE A 257 -15.56 -5.61 -7.98
C PHE A 257 -15.09 -4.27 -7.40
N TYR A 258 -13.85 -4.20 -6.91
CA TYR A 258 -13.26 -2.94 -6.45
C TYR A 258 -13.23 -1.88 -7.55
N ALA A 259 -12.70 -2.23 -8.73
CA ALA A 259 -12.66 -1.31 -9.87
C ALA A 259 -14.06 -0.93 -10.37
N SER A 260 -15.00 -1.88 -10.43
CA SER A 260 -16.38 -1.62 -10.85
C SER A 260 -17.11 -0.70 -9.88
N GLY A 261 -16.94 -0.94 -8.57
CA GLY A 261 -17.52 -0.11 -7.53
C GLY A 261 -16.96 1.31 -7.57
N LEU A 262 -15.63 1.46 -7.65
CA LEU A 262 -15.03 2.79 -7.80
C LEU A 262 -15.46 3.47 -9.10
N SER A 263 -15.48 2.76 -10.22
CA SER A 263 -15.93 3.30 -11.51
C SER A 263 -17.35 3.87 -11.40
N PHE A 264 -18.27 3.12 -10.77
CA PHE A 264 -19.64 3.56 -10.53
C PHE A 264 -19.70 4.79 -9.60
N ARG A 265 -19.02 4.75 -8.45
CA ARG A 265 -19.08 5.80 -7.42
C ARG A 265 -18.43 7.11 -7.86
N THR A 266 -17.35 7.01 -8.63
CA THR A 266 -16.53 8.17 -9.04
C THR A 266 -16.86 8.67 -10.44
N LYS A 267 -17.69 7.94 -11.20
CA LYS A 267 -17.99 8.17 -12.62
C LYS A 267 -16.76 8.13 -13.54
N ILE A 268 -15.65 7.55 -13.07
CA ILE A 268 -14.47 7.30 -13.89
C ILE A 268 -14.73 6.03 -14.71
N LYS A 269 -14.48 6.07 -16.02
CA LYS A 269 -14.66 4.92 -16.90
C LYS A 269 -13.74 3.76 -16.50
N LEU A 270 -14.25 2.53 -16.54
CA LEU A 270 -13.50 1.32 -16.18
C LEU A 270 -12.19 1.13 -16.98
N GLU A 271 -12.11 1.69 -18.20
CA GLU A 271 -10.89 1.66 -19.04
C GLU A 271 -9.69 2.40 -18.44
N ASN A 272 -9.97 3.37 -17.56
CA ASN A 272 -8.98 4.16 -16.84
C ASN A 272 -8.51 3.46 -15.56
N PHE A 273 -9.00 2.27 -15.27
CA PHE A 273 -8.55 1.46 -14.14
C PHE A 273 -7.53 0.40 -14.56
N ARG A 274 -6.63 0.08 -13.64
CA ARG A 274 -5.79 -1.12 -13.66
C ARG A 274 -5.93 -1.82 -12.32
N CYS A 275 -5.97 -3.13 -12.35
CA CYS A 275 -6.09 -3.96 -11.16
C CYS A 275 -4.81 -4.77 -11.01
N ALA A 276 -4.27 -4.83 -9.80
CA ALA A 276 -3.06 -5.58 -9.55
C ALA A 276 -3.08 -6.25 -8.17
N TRP A 277 -2.43 -7.41 -8.10
CA TRP A 277 -2.07 -8.04 -6.84
C TRP A 277 -0.56 -8.30 -6.82
N PHE A 278 0.05 -8.16 -5.65
CA PHE A 278 1.50 -8.12 -5.55
C PHE A 278 1.99 -8.47 -4.15
N ASP A 279 3.27 -8.85 -4.09
CA ASP A 279 4.11 -8.91 -2.90
C ASP A 279 5.49 -8.31 -3.20
N ASP A 280 6.46 -8.59 -2.33
CA ASP A 280 7.87 -8.20 -2.46
C ASP A 280 8.60 -8.88 -3.63
N ASN A 281 8.04 -9.92 -4.24
CA ASN A 281 8.69 -10.74 -5.27
C ASN A 281 8.01 -10.64 -6.65
N VAL A 282 6.68 -10.54 -6.68
CA VAL A 282 5.89 -10.54 -7.92
C VAL A 282 4.86 -9.42 -7.91
N TYR A 283 4.55 -8.94 -9.11
CA TYR A 283 3.45 -8.01 -9.35
C TYR A 283 2.72 -8.49 -10.60
N TYR A 284 1.43 -8.74 -10.46
CA TYR A 284 0.55 -9.11 -11.56
C TYR A 284 -0.51 -8.04 -11.76
N GLU A 285 -0.74 -7.68 -13.02
CA GLU A 285 -1.67 -6.63 -13.40
C GLU A 285 -2.59 -7.08 -14.53
N PHE A 286 -3.82 -6.58 -14.54
CA PHE A 286 -4.76 -6.72 -15.66
C PHE A 286 -5.63 -5.46 -15.83
N SER A 287 -6.26 -5.34 -17.01
CA SER A 287 -7.30 -4.34 -17.22
C SER A 287 -8.67 -4.93 -16.86
N PRO A 288 -9.43 -4.32 -15.93
CA PRO A 288 -10.78 -4.80 -15.60
C PRO A 288 -11.77 -4.62 -16.77
N LYS A 289 -11.52 -3.69 -17.70
CA LYS A 289 -12.32 -3.53 -18.92
C LYS A 289 -12.23 -4.75 -19.84
N ASP A 290 -11.06 -5.36 -19.91
CA ASP A 290 -10.80 -6.49 -20.82
C ASP A 290 -11.09 -7.85 -20.17
N ALA A 291 -11.57 -7.85 -18.91
CA ALA A 291 -11.93 -9.06 -18.18
C ALA A 291 -13.18 -9.69 -18.79
N LYS A 292 -13.14 -11.01 -19.00
CA LYS A 292 -14.30 -11.79 -19.42
C LYS A 292 -14.99 -12.31 -18.16
N VAL A 293 -16.18 -11.78 -17.87
CA VAL A 293 -16.93 -12.08 -16.65
C VAL A 293 -18.21 -12.83 -17.00
N ASN A 294 -18.48 -13.91 -16.26
CA ASN A 294 -19.75 -14.60 -16.24
C ASN A 294 -20.26 -14.70 -14.79
N PHE A 295 -21.43 -14.12 -14.56
CA PHE A 295 -22.11 -14.15 -13.28
C PHE A 295 -22.97 -15.43 -13.22
N GLN A 296 -22.48 -16.45 -12.53
CA GLN A 296 -23.33 -17.58 -12.19
C GLN A 296 -24.35 -17.11 -11.14
N MET A 297 -25.65 -17.28 -11.42
CA MET A 297 -26.67 -16.99 -10.43
C MET A 297 -26.47 -17.90 -9.22
N ARG A 298 -26.62 -17.34 -8.01
CA ARG A 298 -26.75 -18.15 -6.80
C ARG A 298 -28.05 -18.95 -6.97
N ASN A 299 -27.95 -20.28 -7.08
CA ASN A 299 -29.12 -21.17 -6.95
C ASN A 299 -29.72 -21.03 -5.54
#